data_AF-A0AAD9KJM8-F1
#
_entry.id   AF-A0AAD9KJM8-F1
#
_cell.length_a   1.000
_cell.length_b   1.000
_cell.length_c   1.000
_cell.angle_alpha   90.00
_cell.angle_beta   90.00
_cell.angle_gamma   90.00
#
_symmetry.space_group_name_H-M   'P 1'
#
loop_
_entity.id
_entity.type
_entity.pdbx_description
1 polymer ?
#
loop_
_entity_poly.entity_id
_entity_poly.type
_entity_poly.pdbx_seq_one_letter_code
_entity_poly.pdbx_strand_id
1 'polypeptide(L)'
;MPIFFESPACPTNCKECKVKDARNTECNVNKCDVGYGLKDSNKTCIQCPTHCQTCTDVKKDGVMVCDTCSFYYQLNDGQCAACPPNCLECSESNGAMVCSKCQSHHVMMDDKSCKG
;
A
#
# COMPACT_ATOMS: atom_id res chain seq x y z
N MET A 1 43.72 8.00 -15.42
CA MET A 1 42.42 8.64 -15.16
C MET A 1 41.57 7.61 -14.41
N PRO A 2 41.17 7.85 -13.15
CA PRO A 2 40.31 6.91 -12.45
C PRO A 2 38.91 7.02 -13.05
N ILE A 3 38.45 5.92 -13.64
CA ILE A 3 37.05 5.72 -13.98
C ILE A 3 36.30 5.59 -12.66
N PHE A 4 35.69 6.67 -12.20
CA PHE A 4 34.70 6.62 -11.13
C PHE A 4 33.52 5.81 -11.68
N PHE A 5 33.47 4.53 -11.32
CA PHE A 5 32.23 3.77 -11.41
C PHE A 5 31.30 4.35 -10.34
N GLU A 6 30.56 5.40 -10.70
CA GLU A 6 29.40 5.80 -9.92
C GLU A 6 28.47 4.59 -9.89
N SER A 7 28.31 3.99 -8.70
CA SER A 7 27.37 2.91 -8.51
C SER A 7 25.99 3.42 -8.94
N PRO A 8 25.28 2.72 -9.84
CA PRO A 8 23.96 3.17 -10.27
C PRO A 8 23.06 3.32 -9.04
N ALA A 9 22.44 4.50 -8.91
CA ALA A 9 21.55 4.80 -7.80
C ALA A 9 20.27 3.99 -7.91
N CYS A 10 19.68 3.61 -6.78
CA CYS A 10 18.42 2.88 -6.79
C CYS A 10 17.30 3.70 -7.45
N PRO A 11 16.32 3.03 -8.10
CA PRO A 11 15.15 3.70 -8.62
C PRO A 11 14.42 4.50 -7.52
N THR A 12 13.74 5.58 -7.88
CA THR A 12 12.98 6.38 -6.91
C THR A 12 11.98 5.53 -6.14
N ASN A 13 11.81 5.84 -4.85
CA ASN A 13 10.91 5.13 -3.92
C ASN A 13 11.29 3.66 -3.66
N CYS A 14 12.57 3.31 -3.86
CA CYS A 14 13.12 1.99 -3.60
C CYS A 14 14.22 2.08 -2.53
N LYS A 15 14.03 1.36 -1.42
CA LYS A 15 14.98 1.30 -0.30
C LYS A 15 16.21 0.47 -0.61
N GLU A 16 16.06 -0.54 -1.46
CA GLU A 16 17.11 -1.51 -1.75
C GLU A 16 16.95 -2.04 -3.17
N CYS A 17 18.00 -1.93 -3.97
CA CYS A 17 18.01 -2.34 -5.36
C CYS A 17 19.17 -3.29 -5.67
N LYS A 18 19.04 -4.00 -6.78
CA LYS A 18 20.09 -4.83 -7.37
C LYS A 18 20.55 -4.22 -8.69
N VAL A 19 21.84 -4.32 -8.97
CA VAL A 19 22.40 -3.94 -10.27
C VAL A 19 21.98 -4.99 -11.29
N LYS A 20 21.27 -4.56 -12.33
CA LYS A 20 20.91 -5.41 -13.46
C LYS A 20 22.04 -5.43 -14.48
N ASP A 21 22.49 -4.25 -14.88
CA ASP A 21 23.56 -4.03 -15.86
C ASP A 21 24.44 -2.85 -15.42
N ALA A 22 25.51 -2.55 -16.16
CA ALA A 22 26.45 -1.46 -15.88
C ALA A 22 25.82 -0.05 -15.75
N ARG A 23 24.55 0.13 -16.14
CA ARG A 23 23.80 1.40 -16.06
C ARG A 23 22.40 1.28 -15.44
N ASN A 24 21.94 0.07 -15.15
CA ASN A 24 20.54 -0.17 -14.77
C ASN A 24 20.47 -0.89 -13.42
N THR A 25 19.58 -0.42 -12.56
CA THR A 25 19.24 -1.06 -11.28
C THR A 25 17.76 -1.39 -11.24
N GLU A 26 17.43 -2.53 -10.67
CA GLU A 26 16.07 -2.97 -10.41
C GLU A 26 15.79 -2.92 -8.92
N CYS A 27 14.59 -2.51 -8.51
CA CYS A 27 14.23 -2.57 -7.10
C CYS A 27 14.05 -4.02 -6.64
N ASN A 28 14.50 -4.33 -5.43
CA ASN A 28 14.28 -5.64 -4.84
C ASN A 28 12.80 -5.84 -4.47
N VAL A 29 12.39 -7.11 -4.42
CA VAL A 29 11.02 -7.51 -4.08
C VAL A 29 10.68 -7.01 -2.67
N ASN A 30 9.54 -6.33 -2.53
CA ASN A 30 9.05 -5.75 -1.27
C ASN A 30 10.00 -4.71 -0.64
N LYS A 31 10.81 -4.03 -1.46
CA LYS A 31 11.72 -2.96 -1.02
C LYS A 31 11.31 -1.57 -1.49
N CYS A 32 10.05 -1.42 -1.89
CA CYS A 32 9.47 -0.11 -2.15
C CYS A 32 9.18 0.64 -0.84
N ASP A 33 9.17 1.97 -0.92
CA ASP A 33 8.74 2.81 0.18
C ASP A 33 7.26 2.63 0.49
N VAL A 34 6.85 3.02 1.70
CA VAL A 34 5.44 2.95 2.11
C VAL A 34 4.61 3.81 1.16
N GLY A 35 3.50 3.26 0.67
CA GLY A 35 2.67 3.86 -0.38
C GLY A 35 3.13 3.53 -1.79
N TYR A 36 4.13 2.67 -1.98
CA TYR A 36 4.61 2.21 -3.29
C TYR A 36 4.67 0.68 -3.39
N GLY A 37 4.34 0.16 -4.57
CA GLY A 37 4.37 -1.25 -4.92
C GLY A 37 5.35 -1.54 -6.05
N LEU A 38 5.89 -2.76 -6.10
CA LEU A 38 6.83 -3.16 -7.16
C LEU A 38 6.08 -3.54 -8.43
N LYS A 39 6.25 -2.77 -9.50
CA LYS A 39 5.73 -3.11 -10.82
C LYS A 39 6.52 -4.27 -11.42
N ASP A 40 5.85 -5.35 -11.81
CA ASP A 40 6.55 -6.59 -12.21
C ASP A 40 7.32 -6.42 -13.53
N SER A 41 6.76 -5.64 -14.45
CA SER A 41 7.27 -5.49 -15.82
C SER A 41 8.67 -4.86 -15.91
N ASN A 42 8.98 -3.93 -15.01
CA ASN A 42 10.22 -3.14 -15.05
C ASN A 42 10.92 -3.06 -13.68
N LYS A 43 10.39 -3.73 -12.66
CA LYS A 43 10.93 -3.75 -11.29
C LYS A 43 11.16 -2.35 -10.71
N THR A 44 10.26 -1.41 -11.01
CA THR A 44 10.24 -0.07 -10.43
C THR A 44 9.11 0.07 -9.43
N CYS A 45 9.30 0.89 -8.41
CA CYS A 45 8.26 1.21 -7.45
C CYS A 45 7.31 2.26 -8.02
N ILE A 46 6.02 1.92 -8.10
CA ILE A 46 4.97 2.85 -8.53
C ILE A 46 3.99 3.08 -7.38
N GLN A 47 3.34 4.24 -7.39
CA GLN A 47 2.46 4.66 -6.31
C GLN A 47 1.27 3.70 -6.16
N CYS A 48 0.97 3.34 -4.92
CA CYS A 48 -0.20 2.55 -4.60
C CYS A 48 -1.50 3.37 -4.73
N PRO A 49 -2.66 2.69 -4.80
CA PRO A 49 -3.95 3.36 -4.72
C PRO A 49 -4.08 4.23 -3.46
N THR A 50 -5.00 5.19 -3.48
CA THR A 50 -5.20 6.11 -2.36
C THR A 50 -5.49 5.35 -1.05
N HIS A 51 -4.93 5.83 0.06
CA HIS A 51 -5.03 5.23 1.39
C HIS A 51 -4.43 3.83 1.53
N CYS A 52 -3.67 3.37 0.54
CA CYS A 52 -2.96 2.10 0.58
C CYS A 52 -1.51 2.27 1.05
N GLN A 53 -1.08 1.45 2.02
CA GLN A 53 0.30 1.43 2.53
C GLN A 53 1.21 0.51 1.71
N THR A 54 0.69 -0.61 1.22
CA THR A 54 1.42 -1.57 0.40
C THR A 54 0.50 -2.13 -0.66
N CYS A 55 1.02 -2.29 -1.87
CA CYS A 55 0.26 -2.79 -3.02
C CYS A 55 1.11 -3.67 -3.91
N THR A 56 0.43 -4.52 -4.68
CA THR A 56 1.03 -5.51 -5.58
C THR A 56 0.44 -5.40 -6.99
N ASP A 57 1.30 -5.54 -7.99
CA ASP A 57 0.94 -5.61 -9.41
C ASP A 57 0.48 -7.04 -9.75
N VAL A 58 -0.74 -7.41 -9.32
CA VAL A 58 -1.26 -8.77 -9.40
C VAL A 58 -1.36 -9.27 -10.85
N LYS A 59 -1.73 -8.37 -11.77
CA LYS A 59 -1.93 -8.70 -13.20
C LYS A 59 -0.69 -8.46 -14.05
N LYS A 60 0.39 -7.90 -13.48
CA LYS A 60 1.64 -7.58 -14.19
C LYS A 60 1.45 -6.58 -15.34
N ASP A 61 0.36 -5.81 -15.29
CA ASP A 61 0.01 -4.77 -16.25
C ASP A 61 0.33 -3.36 -15.69
N GLY A 62 0.79 -3.29 -14.42
CA GLY A 62 1.03 -2.04 -13.71
C GLY A 62 -0.18 -1.51 -12.94
N VAL A 63 -1.29 -2.25 -12.92
CA VAL A 63 -2.43 -1.93 -12.05
C VAL A 63 -2.14 -2.47 -10.65
N MET A 64 -1.95 -1.54 -9.71
CA MET A 64 -1.68 -1.87 -8.33
C MET A 64 -2.96 -2.22 -7.57
N VAL A 65 -2.96 -3.40 -6.96
CA VAL A 65 -3.99 -3.85 -6.03
C VAL A 65 -3.47 -3.64 -4.62
N CYS A 66 -4.29 -3.05 -3.75
CA CYS A 66 -3.86 -2.80 -2.39
C CYS A 66 -3.81 -4.11 -1.56
N ASP A 67 -2.76 -4.25 -0.76
CA ASP A 67 -2.58 -5.36 0.19
C ASP A 67 -2.84 -4.92 1.63
N THR A 68 -2.43 -3.70 1.99
CA THR A 68 -2.60 -3.16 3.34
C THR A 68 -3.03 -1.71 3.28
N CYS A 69 -4.12 -1.41 4.00
CA CYS A 69 -4.68 -0.07 4.07
C CYS A 69 -4.10 0.74 5.22
N SER A 70 -4.18 2.05 5.09
CA SER A 70 -3.86 3.00 6.16
C SER A 70 -4.86 2.86 7.30
N PHE A 71 -4.50 3.37 8.48
CA PHE A 71 -5.42 3.45 9.62
C PHE A 71 -6.75 4.09 9.22
N TYR A 72 -7.86 3.56 9.75
CA TYR A 72 -9.24 3.95 9.44
C TYR A 72 -9.73 3.56 8.04
N TYR A 73 -8.95 2.81 7.28
CA TYR A 73 -9.36 2.22 6.01
C TYR A 73 -9.19 0.71 6.07
N GLN A 74 -10.06 0.00 5.35
CA GLN A 74 -10.02 -1.44 5.28
C GLN A 74 -10.10 -1.94 3.85
N LEU A 75 -9.45 -3.08 3.63
CA LEU A 75 -9.37 -3.69 2.33
C LEU A 75 -10.76 -4.17 1.90
N ASN A 76 -11.22 -3.65 0.78
CA ASN A 76 -12.48 -3.99 0.13
C ASN A 76 -12.21 -4.15 -1.37
N ASP A 77 -12.27 -5.39 -1.86
CA ASP A 77 -12.03 -5.75 -3.26
C ASP A 77 -10.73 -5.14 -3.87
N GLY A 78 -9.62 -5.22 -3.12
CA GLY A 78 -8.33 -4.71 -3.59
C GLY A 78 -8.15 -3.20 -3.50
N GLN A 79 -9.12 -2.48 -2.90
CA GLN A 79 -9.07 -1.05 -2.63
C GLN A 79 -9.26 -0.77 -1.14
N CYS A 80 -8.85 0.41 -0.69
CA CYS A 80 -9.04 0.83 0.69
C CYS A 80 -10.33 1.64 0.84
N ALA A 81 -11.35 1.02 1.43
CA ALA A 81 -12.59 1.70 1.76
C ALA A 81 -12.47 2.34 3.15
N ALA A 82 -12.97 3.57 3.28
CA ALA A 82 -13.00 4.27 4.56
C ALA A 82 -13.95 3.58 5.54
N CYS A 83 -13.52 3.45 6.79
CA CYS A 83 -14.39 3.02 7.86
C CYS A 83 -15.40 4.11 8.25
N PRO A 84 -16.56 3.74 8.83
CA PRO A 84 -17.52 4.71 9.35
C PRO A 84 -16.89 5.69 10.36
N PRO A 85 -17.50 6.86 10.60
CA PRO A 85 -17.01 7.81 11.59
C PRO A 85 -16.81 7.17 12.97
N ASN A 86 -15.74 7.58 13.67
CA ASN A 86 -15.34 7.08 15.00
C ASN A 86 -15.03 5.58 15.06
N CYS A 87 -14.87 4.93 13.90
CA CYS A 87 -14.51 3.53 13.79
C CYS A 87 -13.01 3.39 13.55
N LEU A 88 -12.34 2.53 14.32
CA LEU A 88 -10.93 2.20 14.17
C LEU A 88 -10.73 1.06 13.15
N GLU A 89 -11.54 0.02 13.25
CA GLU A 89 -11.53 -1.14 12.36
C GLU A 89 -12.96 -1.42 11.88
N CYS A 90 -13.12 -1.66 10.59
CA CYS A 90 -14.39 -2.02 9.98
C CYS A 90 -14.26 -3.28 9.11
N SER A 91 -15.39 -3.82 8.69
CA SER A 91 -15.47 -4.95 7.76
C SER A 91 -16.57 -4.68 6.74
N GLU A 92 -16.43 -5.19 5.53
CA GLU A 92 -17.51 -5.16 4.56
C GLU A 92 -18.65 -6.09 5.00
N SER A 93 -19.88 -5.61 4.90
CA SER A 93 -21.11 -6.39 5.12
C SER A 93 -22.24 -5.84 4.25
N ASN A 94 -22.77 -6.66 3.35
CA ASN A 94 -23.89 -6.32 2.45
C ASN A 94 -23.63 -5.07 1.57
N GLY A 95 -22.41 -4.92 1.06
CA GLY A 95 -21.96 -3.83 0.22
C GLY A 95 -21.56 -2.55 0.97
N ALA A 96 -21.53 -2.57 2.31
CA ALA A 96 -21.21 -1.41 3.13
C ALA A 96 -20.14 -1.73 4.18
N MET A 97 -19.29 -0.76 4.49
CA MET A 97 -18.34 -0.89 5.60
C MET A 97 -19.08 -0.72 6.92
N VAL A 98 -19.09 -1.76 7.75
CA VAL A 98 -19.67 -1.75 9.09
C VAL A 98 -18.56 -1.75 10.13
N CYS A 99 -18.76 -1.02 11.24
CA CYS A 99 -17.71 -0.97 12.25
C CYS A 99 -17.60 -2.30 13.00
N SER A 100 -16.37 -2.76 13.21
CA SER A 100 -16.04 -3.91 14.06
C SER A 100 -15.35 -3.48 15.36
N LYS A 101 -14.72 -2.30 15.37
CA LYS A 101 -14.06 -1.75 16.56
C LYS A 101 -14.09 -0.23 16.57
N CYS A 102 -14.65 0.34 17.62
CA CYS A 102 -14.67 1.79 17.81
C CYS A 102 -13.32 2.33 18.25
N GLN A 103 -13.10 3.62 17.97
CA GLN A 103 -11.98 4.36 18.54
C GLN A 103 -12.10 4.42 20.08
N SER A 104 -10.98 4.68 20.75
CA SER A 104 -10.97 4.91 22.19
C SER A 104 -12.03 5.96 22.57
N HIS A 105 -12.73 5.75 23.68
CA HIS A 105 -13.83 6.59 24.17
C HIS A 105 -15.15 6.54 23.39
N HIS A 106 -15.29 5.67 22.39
CA HIS A 106 -16.57 5.43 21.71
C HIS A 106 -17.10 4.03 21.99
N VAL A 107 -18.42 3.90 22.09
CA VAL A 107 -19.14 2.65 22.33
C VAL A 107 -19.82 2.19 21.04
N MET A 108 -19.72 0.88 20.76
CA MET A 108 -20.41 0.26 19.64
C MET A 108 -21.89 0.09 19.97
N MET A 109 -22.74 0.63 19.10
CA MET A 109 -24.19 0.54 19.18
C MET A 109 -24.72 -0.68 18.41
N ASP A 110 -25.99 -1.04 18.59
CA ASP A 110 -26.63 -2.18 17.90
C ASP A 110 -26.65 -2.03 16.37
N ASP A 111 -26.69 -0.79 15.87
CA ASP A 111 -26.60 -0.45 14.44
C ASP A 111 -25.14 -0.48 13.91
N LYS A 112 -24.18 -0.94 14.72
CA LYS A 112 -22.73 -0.95 14.43
C LYS A 112 -22.14 0.45 14.22
N SER A 113 -22.80 1.49 14.71
CA SER A 113 -22.23 2.84 14.78
C SER A 113 -21.42 3.03 16.07
N CYS A 114 -20.45 3.95 16.04
CA CYS A 114 -19.64 4.31 17.18
C CYS A 114 -20.02 5.71 17.68
N LYS A 115 -20.48 5.79 18.93
CA LYS A 115 -20.91 7.05 19.57
C LYS A 115 -20.16 7.24 20.90
N GLY A 116 -19.85 8.50 21.21
CA GLY A 116 -19.15 8.92 22.43
C GLY A 116 -20.11 9.49 23.47
#